data_AF-A0A4Z0P7A6-F1
#
_entry.id   AF-A0A4Z0P7A6-F1
#
_cell.length_a   1.000
_cell.length_b   1.000
_cell.length_c   1.000
_cell.angle_alpha   90.00
_cell.angle_beta   90.00
_cell.angle_gamma   90.00
#
_symmetry.space_group_name_H-M   'P 1'
#
loop_
_entity.id
_entity.type
_entity.pdbx_description
1 polymer ?
#
loop_
_entity_poly.entity_id
_entity_poly.type
_entity_poly.pdbx_seq_one_letter_code
_entity_poly.pdbx_strand_id
1 'polypeptide(L)'
;MLMLQDQVSRPKQSILQMTFPLPPSKFQPSDKWSYMPQPAEIRRLRQWQTVWLTGNNRADSLNLRLLWRKLGHMQQFPNNTTGVAVRFGAGARFGRVVDVVDCVSQWNVKKYVFDIHAPTPVLYAFTDAQQAPVSGSAPNHDALYSAAPAAPDSASSASSRWLQQIGAPLRHPAWSTALLACLGLAAVGAAVYFLRELS
;
A
#
# COMPACT_ATOMS: atom_id res chain seq x y z
N MET A 1 21.63 40.51 27.26
CA MET A 1 20.40 39.71 27.43
C MET A 1 19.74 39.61 26.06
N LEU A 2 20.08 38.54 25.31
CA LEU A 2 19.61 38.33 23.94
C LEU A 2 18.41 37.38 23.99
N MET A 3 17.24 37.86 23.57
CA MET A 3 16.04 37.03 23.41
C MET A 3 16.18 36.18 22.15
N LEU A 4 16.32 34.86 22.33
CA LEU A 4 16.16 33.87 21.27
C LEU A 4 14.66 33.72 20.99
N GLN A 5 14.22 34.24 19.85
CA GLN A 5 12.84 34.16 19.40
C GLN A 5 12.64 32.83 18.68
N ASP A 6 12.02 31.87 19.37
CA ASP A 6 11.67 30.57 18.80
C ASP A 6 10.71 30.76 17.62
N GLN A 7 11.23 30.51 16.41
CA GLN A 7 10.44 30.45 15.19
C GLN A 7 9.62 29.15 15.23
N VAL A 8 8.38 29.25 15.71
CA VAL A 8 7.39 28.18 15.64
C VAL A 8 7.08 27.90 14.17
N SER A 9 7.72 26.87 13.62
CA SER A 9 7.48 26.39 12.26
C SER A 9 6.03 25.93 12.11
N ARG A 10 5.25 26.67 11.32
CA ARG A 10 3.86 26.30 11.02
C ARG A 10 3.84 25.12 10.05
N PRO A 11 2.97 24.11 10.26
CA PRO A 11 2.85 22.98 9.36
C PRO A 11 2.41 23.47 7.97
N LYS A 12 3.18 23.09 6.94
CA LYS A 12 2.90 23.41 5.54
C LYS A 12 1.71 22.55 5.08
N GLN A 13 0.54 23.15 4.89
CA GLN A 13 -0.61 22.47 4.30
C GLN A 13 -0.45 22.42 2.78
N SER A 14 -0.47 21.22 2.21
CA SER A 14 -0.54 21.01 0.76
C SER A 14 -1.98 20.74 0.37
N ILE A 15 -2.55 21.62 -0.46
CA ILE A 15 -3.91 21.47 -1.01
C ILE A 15 -3.77 20.92 -2.43
N LEU A 16 -4.32 19.73 -2.68
CA LEU A 16 -4.46 19.20 -4.03
C LEU A 16 -5.84 19.62 -4.58
N GLN A 17 -5.85 20.49 -5.58
CA GLN A 17 -7.06 20.80 -6.33
C GLN A 17 -7.19 19.84 -7.52
N MET A 18 -8.12 18.89 -7.43
CA MET A 18 -8.52 18.08 -8.59
C MET A 18 -9.62 18.82 -9.33
N THR A 19 -9.32 19.26 -10.55
CA THR A 19 -10.32 19.88 -11.43
C THR A 19 -10.80 18.83 -12.41
N PHE A 20 -12.06 18.41 -12.30
CA PHE A 20 -12.68 17.56 -13.31
C PHE A 20 -13.15 18.44 -14.47
N PRO A 21 -12.88 18.08 -15.73
CA PRO A 21 -13.41 18.82 -16.86
C PRO A 21 -14.94 18.83 -16.77
N LEU A 22 -15.53 20.02 -16.85
CA LEU A 22 -16.97 20.14 -16.98
C LEU A 22 -17.38 19.45 -18.30
N PRO A 23 -18.43 18.60 -18.27
CA PRO A 23 -18.92 17.98 -19.49
C PRO A 23 -19.31 19.09 -20.50
N PRO A 24 -18.96 18.97 -21.80
CA PRO A 24 -19.36 19.94 -22.80
C PRO A 24 -20.87 20.18 -22.79
N SER A 25 -21.29 21.44 -22.97
CA SER A 25 -22.69 21.90 -22.87
C SER A 25 -23.66 21.28 -23.89
N LYS A 26 -23.15 20.51 -24.86
CA LYS A 26 -23.92 19.75 -25.86
C LYS A 26 -23.75 18.24 -25.66
N PHE A 27 -23.87 17.77 -24.43
CA PHE A 27 -23.79 16.35 -24.10
C PHE A 27 -25.02 15.64 -24.69
N GLN A 28 -24.82 14.76 -25.69
CA GLN A 28 -25.90 13.87 -26.09
C GLN A 28 -26.04 12.77 -25.03
N PRO A 29 -27.26 12.38 -24.62
CA PRO A 29 -27.48 11.26 -23.69
C PRO A 29 -26.92 9.91 -24.18
N SER A 30 -26.55 9.80 -25.46
CA SER A 30 -25.90 8.65 -26.07
C SER A 30 -24.38 8.60 -25.81
N ASP A 31 -23.78 9.67 -25.30
CA ASP A 31 -22.37 9.71 -24.92
C ASP A 31 -22.19 8.93 -23.61
N LYS A 32 -21.84 7.65 -23.77
CA LYS A 32 -21.65 6.57 -22.77
C LYS A 32 -20.81 6.88 -21.52
N TRP A 33 -20.34 8.10 -21.33
CA TRP A 33 -19.50 8.54 -20.22
C TRP A 33 -20.29 8.85 -18.93
N SER A 34 -21.61 9.05 -19.02
CA SER A 34 -22.44 9.34 -17.83
C SER A 34 -22.90 8.11 -17.06
N TYR A 35 -22.66 6.90 -17.58
CA TYR A 35 -22.92 5.68 -16.82
C TYR A 35 -21.74 5.40 -15.91
N MET A 36 -21.72 6.02 -14.72
CA MET A 36 -20.87 5.53 -13.64
C MET A 36 -21.50 4.23 -13.15
N PRO A 37 -20.87 3.06 -13.41
CA PRO A 37 -21.46 1.79 -13.01
C PRO A 37 -21.69 1.77 -11.51
N GLN A 38 -22.82 1.23 -11.08
CA GLN A 38 -23.10 1.15 -9.64
C GLN A 38 -22.02 0.29 -8.96
N PRO A 39 -21.70 0.52 -7.68
CA PRO A 39 -20.71 -0.27 -6.95
C PRO A 39 -20.94 -1.79 -7.05
N ALA A 40 -22.20 -2.23 -7.08
CA ALA A 40 -22.57 -3.63 -7.24
C ALA A 40 -22.20 -4.20 -8.62
N GLU A 41 -22.29 -3.39 -9.66
CA GLU A 41 -21.94 -3.77 -11.03
C GLU A 41 -20.44 -3.88 -11.19
N ILE A 42 -19.68 -2.88 -10.71
CA ILE A 42 -18.21 -2.89 -10.73
C ILE A 42 -17.68 -4.19 -10.11
N ARG A 43 -18.24 -4.60 -8.97
CA ARG A 43 -17.85 -5.83 -8.27
C ARG A 43 -18.09 -7.10 -9.09
N ARG A 44 -19.06 -7.09 -10.02
CA ARG A 44 -19.41 -8.23 -10.89
C ARG A 44 -18.65 -8.23 -12.21
N LEU A 45 -18.11 -7.09 -12.65
CA LEU A 45 -17.43 -6.98 -13.93
C LEU A 45 -16.22 -7.91 -14.04
N ARG A 46 -15.50 -8.11 -12.93
CA ARG A 46 -14.17 -8.75 -12.92
C ARG A 46 -13.90 -9.49 -11.61
N GLN A 47 -12.97 -10.43 -11.67
CA GLN A 47 -12.31 -11.01 -10.51
C GLN A 47 -11.27 -10.00 -9.98
N TRP A 48 -11.57 -9.44 -8.82
CA TRP A 48 -10.76 -8.38 -8.22
C TRP A 48 -9.65 -8.93 -7.32
N GLN A 49 -8.40 -8.68 -7.73
CA GLN A 49 -7.26 -8.89 -6.87
C GLN A 49 -7.17 -7.75 -5.86
N THR A 50 -7.49 -8.03 -4.60
CA THR A 50 -7.61 -6.99 -3.58
C THR A 50 -6.28 -6.69 -2.88
N VAL A 51 -5.98 -5.41 -2.67
CA VAL A 51 -4.89 -4.91 -1.84
C VAL A 51 -5.48 -3.97 -0.78
N TRP A 52 -5.03 -4.07 0.47
CA TRP A 52 -5.53 -3.24 1.56
C TRP A 52 -4.48 -2.22 2.00
N LEU A 53 -4.88 -0.97 2.15
CA LEU A 53 -4.08 0.07 2.79
C LEU A 53 -4.80 0.46 4.08
N THR A 54 -4.19 0.20 5.23
CA THR A 54 -4.86 0.30 6.54
C THR A 54 -4.50 1.56 7.29
N GLY A 55 -3.47 2.31 6.84
CA GLY A 55 -2.88 3.42 7.57
C GLY A 55 -1.62 3.05 8.35
N ASN A 56 -1.30 1.76 8.44
CA ASN A 56 -0.04 1.32 9.03
C ASN A 56 1.07 1.46 7.98
N ASN A 57 1.97 2.43 8.16
CA ASN A 57 3.02 2.73 7.19
C ASN A 57 3.86 1.52 6.75
N ARG A 58 4.19 0.62 7.69
CA ARG A 58 4.99 -0.58 7.38
C ARG A 58 4.19 -1.56 6.54
N ALA A 59 2.96 -1.89 6.95
CA ALA A 59 2.10 -2.80 6.17
C ALA A 59 1.75 -2.19 4.79
N ASP A 60 1.40 -0.91 4.75
CA ASP A 60 1.03 -0.19 3.54
C ASP A 60 2.19 -0.18 2.53
N SER A 61 3.44 0.00 2.97
CA SER A 61 4.60 -0.06 2.06
C SER A 61 4.79 -1.43 1.40
N LEU A 62 4.50 -2.52 2.11
CA LEU A 62 4.52 -3.87 1.53
C LEU A 62 3.35 -4.07 0.56
N ASN A 63 2.17 -3.57 0.93
CA ASN A 63 0.97 -3.65 0.10
C ASN A 63 1.08 -2.79 -1.18
N LEU A 64 1.77 -1.65 -1.15
CA LEU A 64 2.09 -0.87 -2.34
C LEU A 64 3.04 -1.63 -3.29
N ARG A 65 4.05 -2.33 -2.77
CA ARG A 65 4.89 -3.21 -3.61
C ARG A 65 4.09 -4.36 -4.22
N LEU A 66 3.14 -4.91 -3.48
CA LEU A 66 2.24 -5.94 -3.99
C LEU A 66 1.32 -5.39 -5.09
N LEU A 67 0.75 -4.20 -4.87
CA LEU A 67 -0.04 -3.47 -5.86
C LEU A 67 0.77 -3.28 -7.15
N TRP A 68 2.00 -2.77 -7.03
CA TRP A 68 2.89 -2.57 -8.17
C TRP A 68 3.09 -3.82 -9.02
N ARG A 69 3.36 -4.98 -8.39
CA ARG A 69 3.50 -6.26 -9.08
C ARG A 69 2.21 -6.69 -9.77
N LYS A 70 1.06 -6.48 -9.11
CA LYS A 70 -0.26 -6.82 -9.68
C LYS A 70 -0.58 -5.95 -10.90
N LEU A 71 -0.31 -4.65 -10.83
CA LEU A 71 -0.49 -3.74 -11.96
C LEU A 71 0.43 -4.12 -13.12
N GLY A 72 1.69 -4.46 -12.83
CA GLY A 72 2.62 -4.94 -13.86
C GLY A 72 2.17 -6.22 -14.55
N HIS A 73 1.73 -7.22 -13.77
CA HIS A 73 1.17 -8.45 -14.34
C HIS A 73 -0.09 -8.16 -15.17
N MET A 74 -0.97 -7.27 -14.72
CA MET A 74 -2.18 -6.88 -15.44
C MET A 74 -1.87 -6.19 -16.78
N GLN A 75 -0.78 -5.41 -16.85
CA GLN A 75 -0.32 -4.75 -18.09
C GLN A 75 0.40 -5.71 -19.05
N GLN A 76 1.08 -6.73 -18.52
CA GLN A 76 1.70 -7.80 -19.33
C GLN A 76 0.66 -8.75 -19.91
N PHE A 77 -0.45 -8.98 -19.20
CA PHE A 77 -1.53 -9.86 -19.62
C PHE A 77 -2.89 -9.14 -19.60
N PRO A 78 -3.10 -8.14 -20.48
CA PRO A 78 -4.36 -7.43 -20.57
C PRO A 78 -5.52 -8.38 -20.85
N ASN A 79 -6.60 -8.25 -20.11
CA ASN A 79 -7.78 -9.10 -20.27
C ASN A 79 -9.04 -8.38 -19.75
N ASN A 80 -10.20 -9.01 -19.94
CA ASN A 80 -11.49 -8.49 -19.46
C ASN A 80 -11.97 -9.12 -18.15
N THR A 81 -11.23 -10.08 -17.59
CA THR A 81 -11.70 -10.92 -16.48
C THR A 81 -11.09 -10.55 -15.14
N THR A 82 -9.90 -9.95 -15.11
CA THR A 82 -9.20 -9.60 -13.88
C THR A 82 -8.99 -8.09 -13.77
N GLY A 83 -8.86 -7.64 -12.53
CA GLY A 83 -8.54 -6.26 -12.19
C GLY A 83 -7.94 -6.19 -10.79
N VAL A 84 -7.49 -5.00 -10.39
CA VAL A 84 -6.94 -4.74 -9.06
C VAL A 84 -7.88 -3.81 -8.30
N ALA A 85 -8.21 -4.16 -7.06
CA ALA A 85 -9.02 -3.34 -6.17
C ALA A 85 -8.18 -2.93 -4.95
N VAL A 86 -7.97 -1.64 -4.76
CA VAL A 86 -7.23 -1.09 -3.61
C VAL A 86 -8.23 -0.53 -2.61
N ARG A 87 -8.31 -1.14 -1.43
CA ARG A 87 -9.23 -0.74 -0.36
C ARG A 87 -8.50 0.12 0.66
N PHE A 88 -9.09 1.25 1.00
CA PHE A 88 -8.55 2.21 1.97
C PHE A 88 -9.28 2.06 3.30
N GLY A 89 -8.65 1.39 4.26
CA GLY A 89 -9.16 1.25 5.62
C GLY A 89 -9.25 2.60 6.33
N ALA A 90 -9.97 2.65 7.45
CA ALA A 90 -10.25 3.90 8.17
C ALA A 90 -9.00 4.68 8.63
N GLY A 91 -7.86 4.02 8.82
CA GLY A 91 -6.59 4.67 9.16
C GLY A 91 -5.79 5.18 7.96
N ALA A 92 -6.19 4.85 6.73
CA ALA A 92 -5.47 5.25 5.52
C ALA A 92 -5.54 6.77 5.34
N ARG A 93 -4.37 7.39 5.14
CA ARG A 93 -4.25 8.83 4.94
C ARG A 93 -4.41 9.18 3.46
N PHE A 94 -4.80 10.42 3.17
CA PHE A 94 -4.91 10.93 1.80
C PHE A 94 -3.64 10.71 0.96
N GLY A 95 -2.45 10.83 1.57
CA GLY A 95 -1.18 10.53 0.89
C GLY A 95 -1.10 9.12 0.30
N ARG A 96 -1.78 8.12 0.90
CA ARG A 96 -1.86 6.76 0.34
C ARG A 96 -2.75 6.67 -0.89
N VAL A 97 -3.78 7.51 -0.99
CA VAL A 97 -4.59 7.60 -2.21
C VAL A 97 -3.74 8.16 -3.35
N VAL A 98 -2.94 9.20 -3.08
CA VAL A 98 -2.00 9.77 -4.05
C VAL A 98 -0.98 8.73 -4.49
N ASP A 99 -0.32 8.02 -3.56
CA ASP A 99 0.64 6.95 -3.88
C ASP A 99 0.05 5.91 -4.84
N VAL A 100 -1.22 5.52 -4.63
CA VAL A 100 -1.92 4.53 -5.47
C VAL A 100 -2.22 5.09 -6.86
N VAL A 101 -2.70 6.33 -6.95
CA VAL A 101 -2.97 6.99 -8.24
C VAL A 101 -1.69 7.14 -9.03
N ASP A 102 -0.59 7.50 -8.37
CA ASP A 102 0.74 7.57 -9.00
C ASP A 102 1.19 6.20 -9.50
N CYS A 103 0.99 5.13 -8.72
CA CYS A 103 1.28 3.76 -9.17
C CYS A 103 0.48 3.38 -10.42
N VAL A 104 -0.82 3.68 -10.44
CA VAL A 104 -1.72 3.41 -11.57
C VAL A 104 -1.27 4.19 -12.82
N SER A 105 -0.88 5.45 -12.64
CA SER A 105 -0.40 6.33 -13.72
C SER A 105 0.95 5.87 -14.28
N GLN A 106 1.90 5.50 -13.42
CA GLN A 106 3.22 5.00 -13.83
C GLN A 106 3.14 3.69 -14.62
N TRP A 107 2.13 2.86 -14.35
CA TRP A 107 1.82 1.67 -15.13
C TRP A 107 0.95 1.94 -16.37
N ASN A 108 0.69 3.21 -16.71
CA ASN A 108 -0.16 3.62 -17.83
C ASN A 108 -1.53 2.93 -17.82
N VAL A 109 -2.10 2.72 -16.63
CA VAL A 109 -3.44 2.14 -16.48
C VAL A 109 -4.46 3.25 -16.71
N LYS A 110 -5.05 3.27 -17.90
CA LYS A 110 -5.95 4.34 -18.34
C LYS A 110 -7.37 4.23 -17.76
N LYS A 111 -7.76 3.05 -17.28
CA LYS A 111 -9.11 2.78 -16.78
C LYS A 111 -9.05 2.48 -15.28
N TYR A 112 -9.58 3.41 -14.50
CA TYR A 112 -9.79 3.23 -13.08
C TYR A 112 -11.06 3.95 -12.62
N VAL A 113 -11.65 3.47 -11.53
CA VAL A 113 -12.85 4.04 -10.89
C VAL A 113 -12.58 4.15 -9.40
N PHE A 114 -12.84 5.31 -8.82
CA PHE A 114 -12.73 5.52 -7.38
C PHE A 114 -14.11 5.58 -6.75
N ASP A 115 -14.45 4.54 -5.98
CA ASP A 115 -15.73 4.42 -5.28
C ASP A 115 -15.56 4.88 -3.84
N ILE A 116 -16.04 6.09 -3.56
CA ILE A 116 -16.08 6.69 -2.21
C ILE A 116 -17.37 6.36 -1.45
N HIS A 117 -18.37 5.78 -2.12
CA HIS A 117 -19.67 5.46 -1.53
C HIS A 117 -19.69 4.08 -0.87
N ALA A 118 -18.74 3.21 -1.22
CA ALA A 118 -18.51 1.97 -0.49
C ALA A 118 -18.19 2.23 1.00
N PRO A 119 -18.62 1.34 1.93
CA PRO A 119 -18.29 1.47 3.36
C PRO A 119 -16.79 1.59 3.66
N THR A 120 -15.96 1.09 2.74
CA THR A 120 -14.51 1.30 2.71
C THR A 120 -14.20 1.80 1.31
N PRO A 121 -13.64 3.02 1.15
CA PRO A 121 -13.33 3.54 -0.18
C PRO A 121 -12.45 2.57 -0.96
N VAL A 122 -12.73 2.43 -2.27
CA VAL A 122 -12.02 1.47 -3.13
C VAL A 122 -11.62 2.13 -4.44
N LEU A 123 -10.36 1.97 -4.84
CA LEU A 123 -9.91 2.25 -6.20
C LEU A 123 -9.86 0.95 -7.00
N TYR A 124 -10.66 0.89 -8.06
CA TYR A 124 -10.67 -0.20 -9.02
C TYR A 124 -9.82 0.19 -10.22
N ALA A 125 -8.83 -0.62 -10.57
CA ALA A 125 -7.96 -0.42 -11.73
C ALA A 125 -8.00 -1.66 -12.62
N PHE A 126 -8.13 -1.49 -13.93
CA PHE A 126 -8.26 -2.60 -14.88
C PHE A 126 -7.78 -2.22 -16.29
N THR A 127 -7.50 -3.23 -17.11
CA THR A 127 -7.11 -3.07 -18.52
C THR A 127 -8.27 -3.43 -19.46
N ASP A 128 -8.13 -3.06 -20.73
CA ASP A 128 -8.98 -3.56 -21.81
C ASP A 128 -8.32 -4.79 -22.46
N ALA A 129 -9.08 -5.81 -22.81
CA ALA A 129 -8.55 -6.95 -23.58
C ALA A 129 -8.00 -6.54 -24.95
N GLN A 130 -8.44 -5.40 -25.50
CA GLN A 130 -7.89 -4.87 -26.75
C GLN A 130 -6.56 -4.10 -26.57
N GLN A 131 -6.13 -3.86 -25.33
CA GLN A 131 -4.89 -3.15 -25.06
C GLN A 131 -3.69 -4.05 -25.42
N ALA A 132 -2.72 -3.49 -26.14
CA ALA A 132 -1.48 -4.20 -26.44
C ALA A 132 -0.72 -4.52 -25.12
N PRO A 133 -0.20 -5.76 -24.96
CA PRO A 133 0.66 -6.10 -23.84
C PRO A 133 1.86 -5.15 -23.76
N VAL A 134 2.15 -4.67 -22.56
CA VAL A 134 3.35 -3.85 -22.34
C VAL A 134 4.55 -4.80 -22.21
N SER A 135 5.30 -4.97 -23.30
CA SER A 135 6.56 -5.71 -23.31
C SER A 135 7.69 -4.83 -22.80
N GLY A 136 8.19 -5.10 -21.59
CA GLY A 136 9.52 -4.64 -21.18
C GLY A 136 9.57 -3.65 -20.02
N SER A 137 10.64 -3.84 -19.22
CA SER A 137 11.09 -3.07 -18.06
C SER A 137 9.98 -2.50 -17.18
N ALA A 138 9.66 -3.20 -16.09
CA ALA A 138 8.89 -2.61 -15.00
C ALA A 138 9.51 -1.23 -14.65
N PRO A 139 8.71 -0.18 -14.47
CA PRO A 139 9.26 1.12 -14.10
C PRO A 139 10.10 0.96 -12.82
N ASN A 140 11.24 1.63 -12.75
CA ASN A 140 12.22 1.49 -11.67
C ASN A 140 11.62 1.97 -10.34
N HIS A 141 10.93 1.07 -9.63
CA HIS A 141 10.22 1.36 -8.39
C HIS A 141 11.16 1.72 -7.22
N ASP A 142 12.39 1.21 -7.23
CA ASP A 142 13.36 1.42 -6.15
C ASP A 142 13.87 2.88 -6.08
N ALA A 143 13.78 3.64 -7.18
CA ALA A 143 14.18 5.04 -7.21
C ALA A 143 13.18 5.98 -6.51
N LEU A 144 11.87 5.65 -6.54
CA LEU A 144 10.81 6.56 -6.07
C LEU A 144 10.49 6.39 -4.58
N TYR A 145 10.61 5.17 -4.03
CA TYR A 145 10.36 4.92 -2.61
C TYR A 145 11.62 4.96 -1.73
N SER A 146 12.82 5.05 -2.33
CA SER A 146 14.05 5.40 -1.59
C SER A 146 14.17 6.90 -1.31
N ALA A 147 13.45 7.74 -2.07
CA ALA A 147 13.39 9.18 -1.89
C ALA A 147 12.25 9.60 -0.94
N ALA A 148 12.17 8.97 0.24
CA ALA A 148 11.44 9.61 1.34
C ALA A 148 12.11 10.97 1.60
N PRO A 149 11.38 12.09 1.72
CA PRO A 149 12.00 13.37 2.05
C PRO A 149 12.76 13.16 3.35
N ALA A 150 14.07 13.40 3.31
CA ALA A 150 14.87 13.48 4.52
C ALA A 150 14.11 14.39 5.48
N ALA A 151 13.62 13.84 6.58
CA ALA A 151 13.08 14.63 7.67
C ALA A 151 14.14 15.69 8.02
N PRO A 152 13.75 16.94 8.37
CA PRO A 152 14.71 17.95 8.78
C PRO A 152 15.67 17.36 9.81
N ASP A 153 16.97 17.50 9.53
CA ASP A 153 18.08 16.66 10.00
C ASP A 153 18.30 16.59 11.52
N SER A 154 17.44 17.23 12.30
CA SER A 154 17.50 17.31 13.76
C SER A 154 16.77 16.15 14.47
N ALA A 155 15.75 15.54 13.84
CA ALA A 155 15.02 14.42 14.43
C ALA A 155 15.47 13.05 13.90
N SER A 156 16.15 13.04 12.75
CA SER A 156 16.61 11.80 12.10
C SER A 156 17.74 11.15 12.88
N SER A 157 18.67 11.91 13.48
CA SER A 157 19.81 11.34 14.22
C SER A 157 19.41 10.64 15.53
N ALA A 158 18.46 11.19 16.29
CA ALA A 158 17.99 10.56 17.54
C ALA A 158 17.12 9.32 17.26
N SER A 159 16.22 9.40 16.27
CA SER A 159 15.35 8.30 15.90
C SER A 159 16.08 7.19 15.13
N SER A 160 17.08 7.52 14.31
CA SER A 160 17.94 6.52 13.65
C SER A 160 18.94 5.88 14.62
N ARG A 161 19.46 6.60 15.62
CA ARG A 161 20.23 5.99 16.72
C ARG A 161 19.36 5.08 17.57
N TRP A 162 18.13 5.48 17.91
CA TRP A 162 17.18 4.62 18.63
C TRP A 162 16.79 3.37 17.80
N LEU A 163 16.53 3.52 16.49
CA LEU A 163 16.27 2.39 15.59
C LEU A 163 17.48 1.50 15.37
N GLN A 164 18.71 2.03 15.39
CA GLN A 164 19.93 1.21 15.40
C GLN A 164 20.14 0.51 16.74
N GLN A 165 19.80 1.16 17.86
CA GLN A 165 19.95 0.61 19.20
C GLN A 165 18.91 -0.49 19.52
N ILE A 166 17.70 -0.39 18.96
CA ILE A 166 16.66 -1.44 19.06
C ILE A 166 16.73 -2.44 17.90
N GLY A 167 17.24 -2.03 16.74
CA GLY A 167 17.38 -2.87 15.55
C GLY A 167 18.62 -3.76 15.53
N ALA A 168 19.69 -3.40 16.25
CA ALA A 168 20.89 -4.22 16.41
C ALA A 168 20.60 -5.64 16.95
N PRO A 169 19.76 -5.83 17.99
CA PRO A 169 19.40 -7.18 18.44
C PRO A 169 18.39 -7.90 17.52
N LEU A 170 17.71 -7.20 16.60
CA LEU A 170 16.74 -7.81 15.67
C LEU A 170 17.36 -8.29 14.34
N ARG A 171 18.62 -7.91 14.06
CA ARG A 171 19.36 -8.39 12.87
C ARG A 171 20.01 -9.77 13.07
N HIS A 172 20.00 -10.29 14.29
CA HIS A 172 20.13 -11.71 14.55
C HIS A 172 18.72 -12.25 14.82
N PRO A 173 18.01 -12.80 13.82
CA PRO A 173 16.75 -13.46 14.11
C PRO A 173 17.10 -14.65 15.03
N ALA A 174 16.73 -14.55 16.30
CA ALA A 174 17.01 -15.57 17.32
C ALA A 174 16.01 -16.73 17.21
N TRP A 175 15.83 -17.29 16.02
CA TRP A 175 15.10 -18.55 15.86
C TRP A 175 15.78 -19.68 16.63
N SER A 176 17.09 -19.57 16.86
CA SER A 176 17.84 -20.48 17.73
C SER A 176 17.38 -20.43 19.20
N THR A 177 17.08 -19.26 19.77
CA THR A 177 16.64 -19.18 21.18
C THR A 177 15.19 -19.65 21.34
N ALA A 178 14.33 -19.39 20.36
CA ALA A 178 12.98 -19.94 20.33
C ALA A 178 12.99 -21.48 20.21
N LEU A 179 13.84 -22.05 19.35
CA LEU A 179 14.03 -23.50 19.24
C LEU A 179 14.59 -24.11 20.53
N LEU A 180 15.56 -23.47 21.17
CA LEU A 180 16.12 -23.92 22.45
C LEU A 180 15.08 -23.88 23.58
N ALA A 181 14.21 -22.86 23.61
CA ALA A 181 13.11 -22.80 24.56
C ALA A 181 12.07 -23.91 24.34
N CYS A 182 11.72 -24.18 23.07
CA CYS A 182 10.81 -25.29 22.74
C CYS A 182 11.42 -26.66 23.08
N LEU A 183 12.71 -26.88 22.81
CA LEU A 183 13.41 -28.11 23.17
C LEU A 183 13.54 -28.28 24.69
N GLY A 184 13.78 -27.19 25.42
CA GLY A 184 13.82 -27.21 26.89
C GLY A 184 12.49 -27.64 27.50
N LEU A 185 11.37 -27.10 27.02
CA LEU A 185 10.03 -27.49 27.49
C LEU A 185 9.70 -28.95 27.15
N ALA A 186 10.09 -29.43 25.96
CA ALA A 186 9.89 -30.82 25.57
C ALA A 186 10.69 -31.80 26.46
N ALA A 187 11.95 -31.46 26.80
CA ALA A 187 12.79 -32.28 27.65
C ALA A 187 12.26 -32.38 29.10
N VAL A 188 11.80 -31.26 29.67
CA VAL A 188 11.20 -31.26 31.02
C VAL A 188 9.90 -32.06 31.03
N GLY A 189 9.06 -31.92 30.00
CA GLY A 189 7.83 -32.72 29.86
C GLY A 189 8.12 -34.23 29.79
N ALA A 190 9.12 -34.64 29.01
CA ALA A 190 9.52 -36.04 28.90
C ALA A 190 10.07 -36.61 30.22
N ALA A 191 10.85 -35.83 30.97
CA ALA A 191 11.38 -36.25 32.26
C ALA A 191 10.28 -36.45 33.32
N VAL A 192 9.29 -35.55 33.38
CA VAL A 192 8.14 -35.68 34.28
C VAL A 192 7.29 -36.89 33.92
N TYR A 193 7.10 -37.16 32.63
CA TYR A 193 6.39 -38.35 32.15
C TYR A 193 7.11 -39.65 32.57
N PHE A 194 8.42 -39.73 32.39
CA PHE A 194 9.21 -40.91 32.79
C PHE A 194 9.21 -41.16 34.30
N LEU A 195 9.28 -40.10 35.12
CA LEU A 195 9.21 -40.24 36.58
C LEU A 195 7.85 -40.76 37.06
N ARG A 196 6.77 -40.41 36.36
CA ARG A 196 5.41 -40.90 36.67
C ARG A 196 5.23 -42.38 36.33
N GLU A 197 5.92 -42.88 35.31
CA GLU A 197 5.81 -44.30 34.91
C GLU A 197 6.62 -45.23 35.83
N LEU A 198 7.61 -44.70 36.55
CA LEU A 198 8.47 -45.46 37.46
C LEU A 198 7.97 -45.48 38.92
N SER A 199 6.94 -44.69 39.25
CA SER A 199 6.28 -44.63 40.57
C SER A 199 5.00 -45.44 40.59
#